data_AF-A0A7U7GGU5-F1
#
_entry.id   AF-A0A7U7GGU5-F1
#
_cell.length_a   1.000
_cell.length_b   1.000
_cell.length_c   1.000
_cell.angle_alpha   90.00
_cell.angle_beta   90.00
_cell.angle_gamma   90.00
#
_symmetry.space_group_name_H-M   'P 1'
#
loop_
_entity.id
_entity.type
_entity.pdbx_description
1 polymer ?
#
loop_
_entity_poly.entity_id
_entity_poly.type
_entity_poly.pdbx_seq_one_letter_code
_entity_poly.pdbx_strand_id
1 'polypeptide(L)'
;MANTPWSQNQYIKAYQFAALAHRGQFVPGTDIAYIMHLSFVSMEVIAALRTEQGHDEDLAVQCALLHDVIEDTETTYQQISAEFGMTVAEGVLSLSKNKTLNKSLQMADSLQRIKQQPHEIGMVKLADRVTNLQRPPSAWTKEKMARYQAEALEIYNALYEASPSLSLRLHKKIVAYNVYFD
;
A
#
# COMPACT_ATOMS: atom_id res chain seq x y z
N MET A 1 15.76 6.34 27.42
CA MET A 1 14.42 6.62 26.85
C MET A 1 14.17 5.54 25.81
N ALA A 2 13.06 4.80 25.91
CA ALA A 2 12.75 3.79 24.91
C ALA A 2 12.66 4.48 23.54
N ASN A 3 13.50 4.06 22.59
CA ASN A 3 13.45 4.56 21.22
C ASN A 3 12.04 4.25 20.73
N THR A 4 11.20 5.27 20.56
CA THR A 4 9.83 5.04 20.12
C THR A 4 9.93 4.80 18.61
N PRO A 5 9.56 3.59 18.12
CA PRO A 5 9.88 3.15 16.77
C PRO A 5 9.42 4.13 15.68
N TRP A 6 8.18 4.62 15.82
CA TRP A 6 7.55 5.67 15.02
C TRP A 6 6.70 6.57 15.93
N SER A 7 6.39 7.77 15.49
CA SER A 7 5.63 8.78 16.24
C SER A 7 4.13 8.53 16.18
N GLN A 8 3.50 8.29 17.33
CA GLN A 8 2.05 8.13 17.42
C GLN A 8 1.31 9.40 16.99
N ASN A 9 1.90 10.58 17.21
CA ASN A 9 1.31 11.85 16.76
C ASN A 9 1.31 11.95 15.23
N GLN A 10 2.38 11.50 14.56
CA GLN A 10 2.44 11.47 13.10
C GLN A 10 1.45 10.45 12.51
N TYR A 11 1.33 9.27 13.14
CA TYR A 11 0.31 8.27 12.80
C TYR A 11 -1.10 8.87 12.89
N ILE A 12 -1.46 9.48 14.03
CA ILE A 12 -2.79 10.03 14.26
C ILE A 12 -3.09 11.14 13.24
N LYS A 13 -2.11 12.02 12.96
CA LYS A 13 -2.24 13.07 11.93
C LYS A 13 -2.53 12.47 10.55
N ALA A 14 -1.72 11.50 10.11
CA ALA A 14 -1.89 10.85 8.80
C ALA A 14 -3.21 10.09 8.70
N TYR A 15 -3.61 9.38 9.76
CA TYR A 15 -4.85 8.63 9.82
C TYR A 15 -6.07 9.56 9.73
N GLN A 16 -6.07 10.66 10.49
CA GLN A 16 -7.16 11.65 10.43
C GLN A 16 -7.26 12.29 9.05
N PHE A 17 -6.12 12.65 8.44
CA PHE A 17 -6.08 13.19 7.09
C PHE A 17 -6.69 12.20 6.07
N ALA A 18 -6.23 10.95 6.09
CA ALA A 18 -6.72 9.92 5.17
C ALA A 18 -8.21 9.60 5.40
N ALA A 19 -8.66 9.53 6.65
CA ALA A 19 -10.07 9.31 6.98
C ALA A 19 -10.98 10.44 6.46
N LEU A 20 -10.51 11.68 6.50
CA LEU A 20 -11.23 12.82 5.92
C LEU A 20 -11.23 12.78 4.39
N ALA A 21 -10.08 12.48 3.77
CA ALA A 21 -9.94 12.42 2.32
C ALA A 21 -10.81 11.30 1.70
N HIS A 22 -10.84 10.12 2.33
CA HIS A 22 -11.64 8.97 1.89
C HIS A 22 -13.06 8.96 2.47
N ARG A 23 -13.54 10.08 3.03
CA ARG A 23 -14.89 10.15 3.63
C ARG A 23 -15.96 9.85 2.58
N GLY A 24 -16.76 8.83 2.83
CA GLY A 24 -17.81 8.37 1.91
C GLY A 24 -17.32 7.37 0.86
N GLN A 25 -16.04 7.00 0.87
CA GLN A 25 -15.53 5.87 0.09
C GLN A 25 -15.70 4.56 0.86
N PHE A 26 -16.09 3.51 0.13
CA PHE A 26 -16.30 2.17 0.67
C PHE A 26 -15.35 1.17 0.02
N VAL A 27 -15.02 0.09 0.73
CA VAL A 27 -14.25 -1.02 0.17
C VAL A 27 -15.05 -1.65 -0.99
N PRO A 28 -14.46 -1.86 -2.18
CA PRO A 28 -15.18 -2.29 -3.36
C PRO A 28 -16.07 -3.52 -3.13
N GLY A 29 -17.37 -3.36 -3.42
CA GLY A 29 -18.36 -4.44 -3.26
C GLY A 29 -18.89 -4.63 -1.84
N THR A 30 -18.63 -3.68 -0.93
CA THR A 30 -19.13 -3.68 0.46
C THR A 30 -19.68 -2.31 0.85
N ASP A 31 -20.34 -2.21 2.00
CA ASP A 31 -20.75 -0.97 2.66
C ASP A 31 -19.78 -0.57 3.80
N ILE A 32 -18.60 -1.18 3.85
CA ILE A 32 -17.58 -0.92 4.87
C ILE A 32 -16.69 0.24 4.43
N ALA A 33 -16.45 1.19 5.34
CA ALA A 33 -15.63 2.38 5.07
C ALA A 33 -14.19 2.03 4.63
N TYR A 34 -13.67 2.76 3.64
CA TYR A 34 -12.35 2.52 3.03
C TYR A 34 -11.19 2.62 4.04
N ILE A 35 -11.36 3.40 5.12
CA ILE A 35 -10.38 3.51 6.21
C ILE A 35 -10.01 2.14 6.84
N MET A 36 -10.89 1.13 6.71
CA MET A 36 -10.56 -0.24 7.10
C MET A 36 -9.36 -0.79 6.31
N HIS A 37 -9.33 -0.60 4.99
CA HIS A 37 -8.19 -1.01 4.14
C HIS A 37 -6.89 -0.37 4.61
N LEU A 38 -6.91 0.95 4.82
CA LEU A 38 -5.74 1.70 5.31
C LEU A 38 -5.25 1.19 6.69
N SER A 39 -6.18 0.78 7.56
CA SER A 39 -5.82 0.18 8.85
C SER A 39 -5.16 -1.19 8.70
N PHE A 40 -5.57 -2.00 7.72
CA PHE A 40 -4.91 -3.26 7.41
C PHE A 40 -3.51 -3.04 6.84
N VAL A 41 -3.35 -2.11 5.89
CA VAL A 41 -2.04 -1.84 5.26
C VAL A 41 -1.03 -1.31 6.30
N SER A 42 -1.44 -0.33 7.11
CA SER A 42 -0.57 0.18 8.19
C SER A 42 -0.23 -0.89 9.23
N MET A 43 -1.16 -1.79 9.55
CA MET A 43 -0.88 -2.93 10.44
C MET A 43 0.18 -3.87 9.87
N GLU A 44 0.11 -4.21 8.58
CA GLU A 44 1.13 -5.05 7.92
C GLU A 44 2.52 -4.41 7.97
N VAL A 45 2.61 -3.11 7.67
CA VAL A 45 3.87 -2.36 7.74
C VAL A 45 4.40 -2.31 9.17
N ILE A 46 3.57 -1.98 10.16
CA ILE A 46 3.99 -1.95 11.58
C ILE A 46 4.46 -3.35 12.04
N ALA A 47 3.80 -4.42 11.59
CA ALA A 47 4.22 -5.79 11.92
C ALA A 47 5.61 -6.12 11.36
N ALA A 48 5.91 -5.67 10.14
CA ALA A 48 7.23 -5.84 9.52
C ALA A 48 8.33 -5.06 10.26
N LEU A 49 8.07 -3.78 10.57
CA LEU A 49 9.00 -2.89 11.29
C LEU A 49 9.37 -3.40 12.69
N ARG A 50 8.50 -4.20 13.33
CA ARG A 50 8.84 -4.85 14.60
C ARG A 50 9.94 -5.91 14.49
N THR A 51 10.22 -6.39 13.28
CA THR A 51 11.20 -7.46 13.02
C THR A 51 12.35 -7.02 12.13
N GLU A 52 12.21 -5.89 11.44
CA GLU A 52 13.20 -5.34 10.51
C GLU A 52 13.74 -4.03 11.09
N GLN A 53 15.04 -3.77 10.94
CA GLN A 53 15.72 -2.62 11.55
C GLN A 53 16.40 -1.79 10.47
N GLY A 54 16.71 -0.53 10.79
CA GLY A 54 17.37 0.40 9.85
C GLY A 54 16.41 1.08 8.87
N HIS A 55 15.11 1.01 9.15
CA HIS A 55 14.07 1.67 8.37
C HIS A 55 13.71 3.06 8.92
N ASP A 56 13.27 3.94 8.04
CA ASP A 56 12.54 5.14 8.44
C ASP A 56 11.08 4.76 8.77
N GLU A 57 10.85 4.40 10.03
CA GLU A 57 9.56 3.88 10.48
C GLU A 57 8.42 4.91 10.36
N ASP A 58 8.72 6.21 10.57
CA ASP A 58 7.74 7.29 10.42
C ASP A 58 7.30 7.41 8.95
N LEU A 59 8.27 7.42 8.02
CA LEU A 59 7.99 7.44 6.58
C LEU A 59 7.13 6.24 6.16
N ALA A 60 7.51 5.03 6.57
CA ALA A 60 6.79 3.80 6.22
C ALA A 60 5.34 3.84 6.70
N VAL A 61 5.12 4.22 7.95
CA VAL A 61 3.79 4.25 8.58
C VAL A 61 2.91 5.36 7.98
N GLN A 62 3.46 6.57 7.77
CA GLN A 62 2.71 7.66 7.15
C GLN A 62 2.33 7.32 5.70
N CYS A 63 3.27 6.82 4.90
CA CYS A 63 2.98 6.40 3.53
C CYS A 63 1.97 5.24 3.48
N ALA A 64 2.00 4.29 4.43
CA ALA A 64 1.00 3.23 4.51
C ALA A 64 -0.42 3.78 4.69
N LEU A 65 -0.59 4.81 5.51
CA LEU A 65 -1.89 5.44 5.77
C LEU A 65 -2.34 6.35 4.62
N LEU A 66 -1.40 6.89 3.84
CA LEU A 66 -1.65 7.88 2.79
C LEU A 66 -1.58 7.32 1.37
N HIS A 67 -1.22 6.04 1.18
CA HIS A 67 -0.82 5.50 -0.13
C HIS A 67 -1.84 5.71 -1.27
N ASP A 68 -3.14 5.71 -0.95
CA ASP A 68 -4.22 5.86 -1.93
C ASP A 68 -4.80 7.27 -2.00
N VAL A 69 -4.37 8.22 -1.15
CA VAL A 69 -5.06 9.52 -1.08
C VAL A 69 -4.92 10.31 -2.39
N ILE A 70 -3.79 10.21 -3.10
CA ILE A 70 -3.63 10.84 -4.43
C ILE A 70 -4.39 10.06 -5.52
N GLU A 71 -4.42 8.73 -5.44
CA GLU A 71 -5.05 7.91 -6.48
C GLU A 71 -6.58 7.99 -6.44
N ASP A 72 -7.18 8.02 -5.26
CA ASP A 72 -8.62 7.80 -5.06
C ASP A 72 -9.39 9.01 -4.53
N THR A 73 -8.72 10.13 -4.25
CA THR A 73 -9.36 11.34 -3.72
C THR A 73 -8.89 12.58 -4.48
N GLU A 74 -9.44 13.75 -4.17
CA GLU A 74 -9.01 15.05 -4.72
C GLU A 74 -7.71 15.57 -4.07
N THR A 75 -7.03 14.76 -3.26
CA THR A 75 -5.79 15.14 -2.59
C THR A 75 -4.66 15.29 -3.61
N THR A 76 -3.98 16.44 -3.55
CA THR A 76 -2.84 16.77 -4.41
C THR A 76 -1.51 16.48 -3.74
N TYR A 77 -0.47 16.25 -4.54
CA TYR A 77 0.91 16.17 -4.08
C TYR A 77 1.31 17.37 -3.21
N GLN A 78 0.91 18.57 -3.62
CA GLN A 78 1.25 19.82 -2.91
C GLN A 78 0.66 19.86 -1.50
N GLN A 79 -0.57 19.35 -1.32
CA GLN A 79 -1.18 19.25 0.01
C GLN A 79 -0.40 18.27 0.91
N ILE A 80 -0.02 17.10 0.40
CA ILE A 80 0.77 16.14 1.18
C ILE A 80 2.14 16.72 1.52
N SER A 81 2.81 17.36 0.57
CA SER A 81 4.12 17.96 0.79
C SER A 81 4.07 19.08 1.84
N ALA A 82 3.00 19.86 1.89
CA ALA A 82 2.82 20.91 2.89
C ALA A 82 2.54 20.34 4.28
N GLU A 83 1.75 19.27 4.37
CA GLU A 83 1.32 18.69 5.66
C GLU A 83 2.32 17.69 6.26
N PHE A 84 3.00 16.91 5.43
CA PHE A 84 3.81 15.76 5.85
C PHE A 84 5.26 15.84 5.37
N GLY A 85 5.59 16.84 4.56
CA GLY A 85 6.92 17.00 3.98
C GLY A 85 7.12 16.28 2.66
N MET A 86 8.20 16.63 1.98
CA MET A 86 8.48 16.22 0.61
C MET A 86 8.68 14.71 0.48
N THR A 87 9.42 14.07 1.41
CA THR A 87 9.70 12.63 1.36
C THR A 87 8.42 11.78 1.41
N VAL A 88 7.45 12.15 2.26
CA VAL A 88 6.15 11.46 2.32
C VAL A 88 5.37 11.69 1.02
N ALA A 89 5.38 12.91 0.50
CA ALA A 89 4.67 13.24 -0.75
C ALA A 89 5.24 12.49 -1.97
N GLU A 90 6.56 12.38 -2.09
CA GLU A 90 7.23 11.61 -3.14
C GLU A 90 6.93 10.11 -3.03
N GLY A 91 6.95 9.57 -1.81
CA GLY A 91 6.56 8.21 -1.52
C GLY A 91 5.12 7.90 -1.95
N VAL A 92 4.16 8.70 -1.48
CA VAL A 92 2.73 8.54 -1.83
C VAL A 92 2.49 8.70 -3.33
N LEU A 93 3.16 9.67 -3.98
CA LEU A 93 3.05 9.85 -5.42
C LEU A 93 3.56 8.61 -6.17
N SER A 94 4.68 8.03 -5.76
CA SER A 94 5.24 6.81 -6.37
C SER A 94 4.30 5.60 -6.30
N LEU A 95 3.53 5.50 -5.22
CA LEU A 95 2.53 4.45 -4.95
C LEU A 95 1.25 4.61 -5.79
N SER A 96 0.98 5.84 -6.25
CA SER A 96 -0.21 6.17 -7.04
C SER A 96 0.00 5.89 -8.53
N LYS A 97 -0.97 5.26 -9.20
CA LYS A 97 -0.92 5.01 -10.65
C LYS A 97 -1.06 6.29 -11.45
N ASN A 98 -0.21 6.45 -12.46
CA ASN A 98 -0.35 7.53 -13.42
C ASN A 98 -1.50 7.24 -14.41
N LYS A 99 -2.68 7.82 -14.15
CA LYS A 99 -3.89 7.63 -14.97
C LYS A 99 -3.80 8.20 -16.39
N THR A 100 -2.76 8.98 -16.73
CA THR A 100 -2.53 9.46 -18.10
C THR A 100 -1.89 8.40 -18.99
N LEU A 101 -1.30 7.34 -18.41
CA LEU A 101 -0.73 6.22 -19.15
C LEU A 101 -1.80 5.18 -19.50
N ASN A 102 -1.54 4.42 -20.56
CA ASN A 102 -2.32 3.22 -20.86
C ASN A 102 -2.34 2.28 -19.66
N LYS A 103 -3.51 1.69 -19.37
CA LYS A 103 -3.73 0.83 -18.19
C LYS A 103 -2.69 -0.29 -18.05
N SER A 104 -2.23 -0.86 -19.17
CA SER A 104 -1.19 -1.90 -19.19
C SER A 104 0.19 -1.42 -18.75
N LEU A 105 0.47 -0.12 -18.79
CA LEU A 105 1.76 0.48 -18.43
C LEU A 105 1.77 1.08 -17.02
N GLN A 106 0.59 1.34 -16.43
CA GLN A 106 0.48 2.04 -15.15
C GLN A 106 1.18 1.32 -14.00
N MET A 107 1.09 -0.01 -13.95
CA MET A 107 1.74 -0.79 -12.90
C MET A 107 3.25 -0.79 -13.06
N ALA A 108 3.77 -1.03 -14.28
CA ALA A 108 5.20 -1.01 -14.55
C ALA A 108 5.83 0.36 -14.23
N ASP A 109 5.14 1.46 -14.60
CA ASP A 109 5.53 2.83 -14.26
C ASP A 109 5.60 3.04 -12.73
N SER A 110 4.54 2.67 -12.00
CA SER A 110 4.53 2.81 -10.54
C SER A 110 5.64 1.99 -9.88
N LEU A 111 5.85 0.74 -10.30
CA LEU A 111 6.93 -0.10 -9.79
C LEU A 111 8.32 0.50 -10.05
N GLN A 112 8.54 1.11 -11.22
CA GLN A 112 9.79 1.80 -11.52
C GLN A 112 10.02 3.01 -10.61
N ARG A 113 8.97 3.81 -10.36
CA ARG A 113 9.05 4.96 -9.45
C ARG A 113 9.29 4.54 -8.00
N ILE A 114 8.61 3.48 -7.53
CA ILE A 114 8.80 2.92 -6.18
C ILE A 114 10.25 2.45 -5.99
N LYS A 115 10.87 1.83 -7.00
CA LYS A 115 12.28 1.39 -6.94
C LYS A 115 13.29 2.54 -6.80
N GLN A 116 12.89 3.77 -7.08
CA GLN A 116 13.73 4.95 -6.92
C GLN A 116 13.55 5.61 -5.53
N GLN A 117 12.64 5.09 -4.72
CA GLN A 117 12.34 5.57 -3.37
C GLN A 117 13.02 4.71 -2.29
N PRO A 118 13.07 5.17 -1.04
CA PRO A 118 13.48 4.34 0.10
C PRO A 118 12.69 3.02 0.18
N HIS A 119 13.29 1.98 0.75
CA HIS A 119 12.71 0.63 0.80
C HIS A 119 11.33 0.62 1.45
N GLU A 120 11.08 1.51 2.40
CA GLU A 120 9.81 1.75 3.10
C GLU A 120 8.63 1.89 2.14
N ILE A 121 8.83 2.53 0.99
CA ILE A 121 7.77 2.70 -0.01
C ILE A 121 7.47 1.37 -0.71
N GLY A 122 8.50 0.57 -0.97
CA GLY A 122 8.33 -0.82 -1.41
C GLY A 122 7.60 -1.67 -0.36
N MET A 123 7.89 -1.48 0.93
CA MET A 123 7.17 -2.15 2.02
C MET A 123 5.67 -1.85 1.96
N VAL A 124 5.31 -0.58 1.79
CA VAL A 124 3.91 -0.16 1.66
C VAL A 124 3.24 -0.86 0.47
N LYS A 125 3.91 -0.96 -0.68
CA LYS A 125 3.31 -1.63 -1.85
C LYS A 125 3.13 -3.15 -1.66
N LEU A 126 4.08 -3.80 -0.99
CA LEU A 126 3.96 -5.21 -0.62
C LEU A 126 2.81 -5.42 0.36
N ALA A 127 2.72 -4.58 1.41
CA ALA A 127 1.65 -4.61 2.40
C ALA A 127 0.27 -4.38 1.77
N ASP A 128 0.13 -3.37 0.91
CA ASP A 128 -1.07 -3.11 0.11
C ASP A 128 -1.49 -4.38 -0.65
N ARG A 129 -0.56 -5.02 -1.39
CA ARG A 129 -0.90 -6.24 -2.12
C ARG A 129 -1.23 -7.43 -1.22
N VAL A 130 -0.58 -7.56 -0.05
CA VAL A 130 -0.93 -8.58 0.96
C VAL A 130 -2.38 -8.43 1.43
N THR A 131 -2.81 -7.21 1.74
CA THR A 131 -4.18 -6.94 2.22
C THR A 131 -5.23 -7.11 1.12
N ASN A 132 -4.84 -6.87 -0.14
CA ASN A 132 -5.67 -7.05 -1.32
C ASN A 132 -5.88 -8.52 -1.72
N LEU A 133 -4.97 -9.43 -1.36
CA LEU A 133 -5.13 -10.87 -1.55
C LEU A 133 -5.98 -11.49 -0.42
N GLN A 134 -7.18 -10.94 -0.25
CA GLN A 134 -8.26 -11.52 0.54
C GLN A 134 -9.23 -12.28 -0.36
N ARG A 135 -10.30 -12.84 0.22
CA ARG A 135 -11.34 -13.53 -0.54
C ARG A 135 -11.82 -12.63 -1.69
N PRO A 136 -11.75 -13.08 -2.96
CA PRO A 136 -12.21 -12.29 -4.08
C PRO A 136 -13.71 -12.01 -3.98
N PRO A 137 -14.19 -10.86 -4.48
CA PRO A 137 -15.62 -10.61 -4.62
C PRO A 137 -16.28 -11.72 -5.44
N SER A 138 -17.47 -12.15 -5.03
CA SER A 138 -18.20 -13.26 -5.66
C SER A 138 -18.52 -13.04 -7.15
N ALA A 139 -18.52 -11.79 -7.60
CA ALA A 139 -18.75 -11.41 -9.00
C ALA A 139 -17.50 -11.53 -9.90
N TRP A 140 -16.32 -11.88 -9.37
CA TRP A 140 -15.11 -12.00 -10.17
C TRP A 140 -15.07 -13.29 -10.98
N THR A 141 -14.70 -13.18 -12.26
CA THR A 141 -14.44 -14.34 -13.11
C THR A 141 -13.09 -14.99 -12.78
N LYS A 142 -12.90 -16.25 -13.17
CA LYS A 142 -11.60 -16.96 -13.00
C LYS A 142 -10.46 -16.21 -13.69
N GLU A 143 -10.71 -15.60 -14.84
CA GLU A 143 -9.72 -14.79 -15.58
C GLU A 143 -9.35 -13.51 -14.83
N LYS A 144 -10.32 -12.87 -14.15
CA LYS A 144 -10.03 -11.70 -13.33
C LYS A 144 -9.20 -12.08 -12.10
N MET A 145 -9.54 -13.18 -11.43
CA MET A 145 -8.74 -13.70 -10.31
C MET A 145 -7.31 -14.05 -10.75
N ALA A 146 -7.15 -14.70 -11.91
CA ALA A 146 -5.84 -15.08 -12.45
C ALA A 146 -4.98 -13.86 -12.77
N ARG A 147 -5.55 -12.83 -13.40
CA ARG A 147 -4.85 -11.55 -13.62
C ARG A 147 -4.44 -10.89 -12.31
N TYR A 148 -5.32 -10.88 -11.31
CA TYR A 148 -5.02 -10.25 -10.03
C TYR A 148 -3.90 -10.96 -9.26
N GLN A 149 -3.84 -12.29 -9.34
CA GLN A 149 -2.75 -13.09 -8.79
C GLN A 149 -1.45 -12.88 -9.57
N ALA A 150 -1.51 -12.80 -10.91
CA ALA A 150 -0.34 -12.52 -11.74
C ALA A 150 0.26 -11.13 -11.46
N GLU A 151 -0.58 -10.09 -11.30
CA GLU A 151 -0.14 -8.77 -10.85
C GLU A 151 0.55 -8.83 -9.48
N ALA A 152 0.03 -9.64 -8.55
CA ALA A 152 0.65 -9.80 -7.24
C ALA A 152 2.05 -10.43 -7.33
N LEU A 153 2.23 -11.40 -8.24
CA LEU A 153 3.53 -11.99 -8.50
C LEU A 153 4.50 -10.99 -9.16
N GLU A 154 4.02 -10.13 -10.05
CA GLU A 154 4.83 -9.06 -10.64
C GLU A 154 5.31 -8.05 -9.58
N ILE A 155 4.42 -7.63 -8.67
CA ILE A 155 4.77 -6.77 -7.53
C ILE A 155 5.81 -7.45 -6.64
N TYR A 156 5.60 -8.72 -6.30
CA TYR A 156 6.56 -9.50 -5.51
C TYR A 156 7.93 -9.53 -6.18
N ASN A 157 8.00 -9.94 -7.46
CA ASN A 157 9.27 -10.03 -8.18
C ASN A 157 9.97 -8.67 -8.31
N ALA A 158 9.21 -7.59 -8.40
CA ALA A 158 9.77 -6.25 -8.51
C ALA A 158 10.32 -5.72 -7.19
N LEU A 159 9.70 -6.04 -6.05
CA LEU A 159 9.92 -5.35 -4.79
C LEU A 159 10.37 -6.28 -3.64
N TYR A 160 10.66 -7.55 -3.88
CA TYR A 160 10.89 -8.52 -2.79
C TYR A 160 12.02 -8.13 -1.82
N GLU A 161 13.00 -7.35 -2.28
CA GLU A 161 14.15 -6.89 -1.49
C GLU A 161 13.79 -5.77 -0.50
N ALA A 162 12.64 -5.10 -0.69
CA ALA A 162 12.23 -3.98 0.16
C ALA A 162 11.91 -4.39 1.60
N SER A 163 11.37 -5.60 1.81
CA SER A 163 11.11 -6.16 3.15
C SER A 163 11.02 -7.68 3.10
N PRO A 164 11.98 -8.42 3.71
CA PRO A 164 11.95 -9.88 3.76
C PRO A 164 10.67 -10.46 4.38
N SER A 165 10.14 -9.85 5.44
CA SER A 165 8.93 -10.35 6.13
C SER A 165 7.67 -10.16 5.29
N LEU A 166 7.48 -8.98 4.68
CA LEU A 166 6.33 -8.70 3.81
C LEU A 166 6.41 -9.50 2.53
N SER A 167 7.61 -9.70 1.96
CA SER A 167 7.82 -10.55 0.79
C SER A 167 7.44 -12.00 1.07
N LEU A 168 7.89 -12.56 2.19
CA LEU A 168 7.49 -13.91 2.60
C LEU A 168 5.97 -14.01 2.79
N ARG A 169 5.37 -12.99 3.42
CA ARG A 169 3.93 -12.94 3.65
C ARG A 169 3.13 -12.84 2.35
N LEU A 170 3.55 -11.99 1.41
CA LEU A 170 2.94 -11.84 0.11
C LEU A 170 3.03 -13.14 -0.69
N HIS A 171 4.20 -13.78 -0.71
CA HIS A 171 4.37 -15.06 -1.39
C HIS A 171 3.41 -16.14 -0.86
N LYS A 172 3.27 -16.26 0.47
CA LYS A 172 2.30 -17.16 1.10
C LYS A 172 0.86 -16.85 0.69
N LYS A 173 0.50 -15.57 0.61
CA LYS A 173 -0.83 -15.12 0.16
C LYS A 173 -1.08 -15.46 -1.31
N ILE A 174 -0.09 -15.26 -2.18
CA ILE A 174 -0.18 -15.62 -3.61
C ILE A 174 -0.46 -17.11 -3.78
N VAL A 175 0.28 -17.96 -3.07
CA VAL A 175 0.09 -19.42 -3.11
C VAL A 175 -1.28 -19.82 -2.56
N ALA A 176 -1.67 -19.26 -1.40
CA ALA A 176 -2.95 -19.55 -0.78
C ALA A 176 -4.16 -19.09 -1.61
N TYR A 177 -3.98 -18.07 -2.47
CA TYR A 177 -5.02 -17.57 -3.36
C TYR A 177 -5.51 -18.62 -4.37
N ASN A 178 -4.72 -19.68 -4.59
CA ASN A 178 -5.08 -20.75 -5.52
C ASN A 178 -6.41 -21.44 -5.16
N VAL A 179 -6.79 -21.45 -3.88
CA VAL A 179 -8.04 -22.05 -3.38
C VAL A 179 -9.31 -21.43 -3.99
N TYR A 180 -9.20 -20.25 -4.62
CA TYR A 180 -10.34 -19.58 -5.25
C TYR A 180 -10.52 -19.92 -6.73
N PHE A 181 -9.63 -20.72 -7.34
CA PHE A 181 -9.79 -21.18 -8.72
C PHE A 181 -10.52 -22.50 -8.85
N ASP A 182 -10.67 -23.25 -7.77
CA ASP A 182 -11.41 -24.51 -7.72
C ASP A 182 -12.92 -24.24 -7.71
#